data_AF-A0A8X8ZF84-F1
#
_entry.id   AF-A0A8X8ZF84-F1
#
_cell.length_a   1.000
_cell.length_b   1.000
_cell.length_c   1.000
_cell.angle_alpha   90.00
_cell.angle_beta   90.00
_cell.angle_gamma   90.00
#
_symmetry.space_group_name_H-M   'P 1'
#
loop_
_entity.id
_entity.type
_entity.pdbx_description
1 polymer ?
#
loop_
_entity_poly.entity_id
_entity_poly.type
_entity_poly.pdbx_seq_one_letter_code
_entity_poly.pdbx_strand_id
1 'polypeptide(L)' 'MTPQEAWSGRKPGIAHLRVFRSKVYAHVPDQTRSKLDDKSKPFIFIGYDSNTKGYKLYDPTSQKTMISRDVEFDEE' A
#
# COMPACT_ATOMS: atom_id res chain seq x y z
N MET A 1 -2.84 -10.86 25.29
CA MET A 1 -1.89 -9.77 25.58
C MET A 1 -0.71 -9.93 24.63
N THR A 2 -0.53 -8.99 23.70
CA THR A 2 0.64 -8.94 22.82
C THR A 2 1.86 -8.40 23.59
N PRO A 3 3.10 -8.69 23.16
CA PRO A 3 4.30 -8.16 23.82
C PRO A 3 4.31 -6.62 23.92
N GLN A 4 3.75 -5.95 22.91
CA GLN A 4 3.65 -4.49 22.88
C GLN A 4 2.65 -3.97 23.93
N GLU A 5 1.54 -4.68 24.14
CA GLU A 5 0.59 -4.39 25.23
C GLU A 5 1.21 -4.63 26.60
N ALA A 6 1.94 -5.72 26.77
CA ALA A 6 2.58 -6.08 28.03
C ALA A 6 3.62 -5.02 28.47
N TRP A 7 4.36 -4.47 27.50
CA TRP A 7 5.40 -3.47 27.76
C TRP A 7 4.84 -2.05 27.92
N SER A 8 3.88 -1.66 27.08
CA SER A 8 3.41 -0.27 27.01
C SER A 8 2.13 -0.01 27.83
N GLY A 9 1.43 -1.05 28.28
CA GLY A 9 0.13 -0.97 28.92
C GLY A 9 -0.99 -0.48 28.00
N ARG A 10 -0.73 -0.29 26.70
CA ARG A 10 -1.67 0.21 25.70
C ARG A 10 -1.91 -0.82 24.60
N LYS A 11 -3.17 -0.96 24.17
CA LYS A 11 -3.53 -1.79 23.02
C LYS A 11 -2.97 -1.18 21.73
N PRO A 12 -2.11 -1.88 20.97
CA PRO A 12 -1.56 -1.35 19.74
C PRO A 12 -2.67 -1.18 18.70
N GLY A 13 -2.66 -0.04 18.01
CA GLY A 13 -3.53 0.23 16.88
C GLY A 13 -3.05 -0.52 15.64
N ILE A 14 -3.79 -1.53 15.20
CA ILE A 14 -3.43 -2.41 14.07
C ILE A 14 -4.05 -1.95 12.74
N ALA A 15 -4.87 -0.89 12.74
CA ALA A 15 -5.58 -0.40 11.55
C ALA A 15 -4.68 0.01 10.35
N HIS A 16 -3.38 0.19 10.58
CA HIS A 16 -2.40 0.49 9.53
C HIS A 16 -1.78 -0.77 8.89
N LEU A 17 -1.99 -1.95 9.49
CA LEU A 17 -1.55 -3.22 8.93
C LEU A 17 -2.46 -3.62 7.77
N ARG A 18 -1.85 -4.08 6.69
CA ARG A 18 -2.49 -4.48 5.44
C ARG A 18 -2.09 -5.91 5.10
N VAL A 19 -2.99 -6.64 4.47
CA VAL A 19 -2.83 -8.03 4.07
C VAL A 19 -1.79 -8.12 2.98
N PHE A 20 -0.73 -8.89 3.21
CA PHE A 20 0.33 -9.12 2.23
C PHE A 20 -0.23 -9.80 0.96
N ARG A 21 0.29 -9.44 -0.22
CA ARG A 21 -0.20 -9.90 -1.53
C ARG A 21 -1.66 -9.51 -1.86
N SER A 22 -2.27 -8.57 -1.13
CA SER A 22 -3.56 -8.01 -1.50
C SER A 22 -3.49 -7.20 -2.78
N LYS A 23 -4.65 -7.06 -3.45
CA LYS A 23 -4.80 -6.17 -4.59
C LYS A 23 -4.90 -4.74 -4.10
N VAL A 24 -4.20 -3.85 -4.78
CA VAL A 24 -4.13 -2.44 -4.40
C VAL A 24 -4.09 -1.57 -5.64
N TYR A 25 -4.85 -0.48 -5.62
CA TYR A 25 -4.93 0.47 -6.71
C TYR A 25 -4.15 1.72 -6.33
N ALA A 26 -3.09 2.03 -7.09
CA ALA A 26 -2.30 3.23 -6.86
C ALA A 26 -2.77 4.36 -7.77
N HIS A 27 -2.82 5.58 -7.23
CA HIS A 27 -3.21 6.75 -8.01
C HIS A 27 -2.18 7.06 -9.11
N VAL A 28 -2.68 7.37 -10.32
CA VAL A 28 -1.87 7.81 -11.46
C VAL A 28 -1.98 9.34 -11.57
N PRO A 29 -0.86 10.09 -11.46
CA PRO A 29 -0.89 11.54 -11.44
C PRO A 29 -1.33 12.13 -12.79
N ASP A 30 -2.05 13.24 -12.71
CA ASP A 30 -2.67 13.93 -13.84
C ASP A 30 -1.68 14.28 -14.97
N GLN A 31 -0.42 14.54 -14.63
CA GLN A 31 0.64 14.88 -15.58
C GLN A 31 0.99 13.72 -16.52
N THR A 32 0.75 12.48 -16.10
CA THR A 32 1.07 11.26 -16.85
C THR A 32 -0.13 10.70 -17.63
N ARG A 33 -1.31 11.30 -17.47
CA ARG A 33 -2.57 10.80 -18.00
C ARG A 33 -3.17 11.75 -19.04
N SER A 34 -3.88 11.19 -20.02
CA SER A 34 -4.67 11.96 -20.98
C SER A 34 -6.14 12.07 -20.55
N LYS A 35 -6.94 12.88 -21.25
CA LYS A 35 -8.38 12.99 -20.96
C LYS A 35 -9.05 11.62 -21.14
N LEU A 36 -9.82 11.19 -20.13
CA LEU A 36 -10.49 9.88 -20.03
C LEU A 36 -9.58 8.67 -19.74
N ASP A 37 -8.29 8.89 -19.47
CA ASP A 37 -7.40 7.82 -19.03
C ASP A 37 -7.71 7.41 -17.58
N ASP A 38 -7.39 6.17 -17.22
CA ASP A 38 -7.65 5.61 -15.90
C ASP A 38 -6.92 6.40 -14.81
N LYS A 39 -7.63 6.72 -13.71
CA LYS A 39 -7.06 7.49 -12.59
C LYS A 39 -6.22 6.66 -11.62
N SER A 40 -6.24 5.35 -11.78
CA SER A 40 -5.59 4.41 -10.88
C SER A 40 -5.13 3.18 -11.64
N LYS A 41 -4.01 2.61 -11.22
CA LYS A 41 -3.47 1.37 -11.80
C LYS A 41 -3.42 0.27 -10.74
N PRO A 42 -3.77 -0.99 -11.08
CA PRO A 42 -3.71 -2.10 -10.15
C PRO A 42 -2.26 -2.57 -9.92
N PHE A 43 -1.96 -2.94 -8.68
CA PHE A 43 -0.71 -3.50 -8.20
C PHE A 43 -0.97 -4.57 -7.14
N ILE A 44 0.09 -5.26 -6.72
CA ILE A 44 0.09 -6.22 -5.62
C ILE A 44 0.86 -5.62 -4.44
N PHE A 45 0.26 -5.63 -3.24
CA PHE A 45 0.93 -5.15 -2.04
C PHE A 45 2.02 -6.13 -1.58
N ILE A 46 3.24 -5.64 -1.41
CA ILE A 46 4.41 -6.44 -1.00
C ILE A 46 5.05 -5.92 0.29
N GLY A 47 4.42 -4.99 1.00
CA GLY A 47 4.86 -4.55 2.32
C GLY A 47 5.16 -3.06 2.41
N TYR A 48 5.85 -2.69 3.48
CA TYR A 48 6.10 -1.30 3.84
C TYR A 48 7.50 -0.86 3.41
N ASP A 49 7.63 0.40 3.04
CA ASP A 49 8.95 1.00 2.86
C ASP A 49 9.60 1.34 4.22
N SER A 50 10.93 1.22 4.27
CA SER A 50 11.70 1.45 5.50
C SER A 50 12.07 2.92 5.71
N ASN A 51 12.16 3.69 4.62
CA ASN A 51 12.63 5.07 4.64
C ASN A 51 11.48 6.08 4.58
N THR A 52 10.36 5.70 3.98
CA THR A 52 9.21 6.55 3.72
C THR A 52 7.93 5.93 4.28
N LYS A 53 6.91 6.76 4.53
CA LYS A 53 5.55 6.29 4.89
C LYS A 53 4.78 5.79 3.66
N GLY A 54 5.46 5.08 2.77
CA GLY A 54 4.92 4.54 1.52
C GLY A 54 4.72 3.03 1.59
N TYR A 55 3.80 2.54 0.78
CA TYR A 55 3.59 1.12 0.55
C TYR A 55 4.44 0.68 -0.65
N LYS A 56 5.08 -0.48 -0.53
CA LYS A 56 5.76 -1.14 -1.64
C LYS A 56 4.73 -1.95 -2.43
N LEU A 57 4.69 -1.66 -3.72
CA LEU A 57 3.74 -2.18 -4.68
C LEU A 57 4.49 -2.90 -5.79
N TYR A 58 4.02 -4.07 -6.20
CA TYR A 58 4.57 -4.82 -7.30
C TYR A 58 3.65 -4.76 -8.51
N ASP A 59 4.20 -4.38 -9.67
CA ASP A 59 3.52 -4.46 -10.96
C ASP A 59 3.85 -5.79 -11.64
N PRO A 60 2.89 -6.73 -11.77
CA PRO A 60 3.13 -7.99 -12.47
C PRO A 60 3.37 -7.81 -13.97
N THR A 61 2.91 -6.72 -14.56
CA THR A 61 3.07 -6.44 -16.00
C THR A 61 4.48 -5.96 -16.31
N SER A 62 4.97 -5.00 -15.52
CA SER A 62 6.29 -4.40 -15.72
C SER A 62 7.40 -5.15 -14.97
N GLN A 63 7.05 -6.09 -14.08
CA GLN A 63 7.95 -6.77 -13.14
C GLN A 63 8.77 -5.80 -12.27
N LYS A 64 8.22 -4.63 -11.98
CA LYS A 64 8.87 -3.56 -11.23
C LYS A 64 8.18 -3.33 -9.90
N THR A 65 8.96 -2.89 -8.93
CA THR A 65 8.46 -2.41 -7.63
C THR A 65 8.36 -0.90 -7.65
N MET A 66 7.28 -0.35 -7.11
CA MET A 66 7.08 1.08 -6.90
C MET A 66 6.72 1.35 -5.44
N ILE A 67 6.97 2.57 -4.99
CA ILE A 67 6.59 3.03 -3.65
C ILE A 67 5.55 4.12 -3.85
N SER A 68 4.36 3.95 -3.26
CA SER A 68 3.31 4.97 -3.29
C SER A 68 2.60 5.04 -1.94
N ARG A 69 2.14 6.24 -1.58
CA ARG A 69 1.32 6.48 -0.39
C ARG A 69 -0.17 6.57 -0.73
N ASP A 70 -0.49 7.12 -1.90
CA ASP A 70 -1.85 7.28 -2.40
C ASP A 70 -2.31 6.00 -3.08
N VAL A 71 -2.86 5.11 -2.25
CA VAL A 71 -3.31 3.79 -2.65
C VAL A 71 -4.63 3.43 -1.97
N GLU A 72 -5.45 2.68 -2.68
CA GLU A 72 -6.68 2.07 -2.18
C GLU A 72 -6.53 0.56 -2.16
N PHE A 73 -6.78 -0.05 -1.00
CA PHE A 73 -6.64 -1.49 -0.81
C PHE A 73 -8.00 -2.16 -1.05
N ASP A 74 -8.00 -3.15 -1.94
CA ASP A 74 -9.13 -4.04 -2.21
C ASP A 74 -8.90 -5.33 -1.41
N GLU A 75 -9.14 -5.22 -0.11
CA GLU A 75 -9.01 -6.30 0.88
C GLU A 75 -10.42 -6.79 1.23
N GLU A 76 -10.71 -8.06 0.95
CA GLU A 76 -11.97 -8.74 1.29
C GLU A 76 -12.03 -9.17 2.77
#